data_AF-A0A9X2ZCP1-F1
#
_entry.id   AF-A0A9X2ZCP1-F1
#
_cell.length_a   1.000
_cell.length_b   1.000
_cell.length_c   1.000
_cell.angle_alpha   90.00
_cell.angle_beta   90.00
_cell.angle_gamma   90.00
#
_symmetry.space_group_name_H-M   'P 1'
#
loop_
_entity.id
_entity.type
_entity.pdbx_description
1 polymer ?
#
loop_
_entity_poly.entity_id
_entity_poly.type
_entity_poly.pdbx_seq_one_letter_code
_entity_poly.pdbx_strand_id
1 'polypeptide(L)'
;MQKIKLPILYTGNGSAIENYNKINSGFVPSHKEETKPENWGLFDKNNQQHKTILSLMRQAQWTRAHERHAEVADLNRLSEFLKSDKSPVKKPLKEMTSREVSKIIVALIEIVIHRFK
;
A
#
# COMPACT_ATOMS: atom_id res chain seq x y z
N MET A 1 -6.33 12.98 66.42
CA MET A 1 -5.93 11.58 66.62
C MET A 1 -5.87 10.89 65.26
N GLN A 2 -4.67 10.60 64.77
CA GLN A 2 -4.44 9.99 63.47
C GLN A 2 -4.75 8.49 63.55
N LYS A 3 -5.66 7.99 62.69
CA LYS A 3 -5.92 6.54 62.59
C LYS A 3 -4.79 5.91 61.76
N ILE A 4 -4.00 5.07 62.41
CA ILE A 4 -2.89 4.33 61.80
C ILE A 4 -3.49 3.29 60.84
N LYS A 5 -3.12 3.36 59.56
CA LYS A 5 -3.52 2.37 58.55
C LYS A 5 -2.59 1.16 58.71
N LEU A 6 -3.10 0.05 59.23
CA LEU A 6 -2.37 -1.21 59.39
C LEU A 6 -1.93 -1.75 58.01
N PRO A 7 -0.76 -2.41 57.90
CA PRO A 7 -0.31 -3.01 56.66
C PRO A 7 -1.24 -4.15 56.25
N ILE A 8 -1.62 -4.16 54.97
CA ILE A 8 -2.38 -5.24 54.35
C ILE A 8 -1.51 -6.51 54.32
N LEU A 9 -1.87 -7.53 55.11
CA LEU A 9 -1.31 -8.87 55.00
C LEU A 9 -2.00 -9.58 53.83
N TYR A 10 -1.22 -9.97 52.81
CA TYR A 10 -1.71 -10.72 51.67
C TYR A 10 -1.86 -12.20 52.06
N THR A 11 -3.09 -12.64 52.32
CA THR A 11 -3.43 -14.05 52.49
C THR A 11 -4.16 -14.54 51.24
N GLY A 12 -3.39 -14.98 50.24
CA GLY A 12 -3.93 -15.50 48.98
C GLY A 12 -3.38 -16.88 48.67
N ASN A 13 -4.23 -17.90 48.80
CA ASN A 13 -4.03 -19.25 48.23
C ASN A 13 -4.22 -19.19 46.70
N GLY A 14 -3.38 -18.41 46.02
CA GLY A 14 -3.39 -18.22 44.58
C GLY A 14 -1.99 -17.87 44.12
N SER A 15 -1.49 -18.60 43.13
CA SER A 15 -0.12 -18.47 42.63
C SER A 15 0.14 -17.02 42.18
N ALA A 16 1.27 -16.44 42.60
CA ALA A 16 1.69 -15.08 42.24
C ALA A 16 1.72 -14.82 40.72
N ILE A 17 1.63 -15.87 39.92
CA ILE A 17 1.58 -15.87 38.45
C ILE A 17 0.22 -15.37 37.91
N GLU A 18 -0.90 -15.62 38.59
CA GLU A 18 -2.23 -15.30 38.03
C GLU A 18 -2.46 -13.78 37.86
N ASN A 19 -1.87 -12.95 38.72
CA ASN A 19 -1.98 -11.50 38.62
C ASN A 19 -1.10 -10.88 37.53
N TYR A 20 0.01 -11.52 37.11
CA TYR A 20 0.83 -11.00 36.00
C TYR A 20 0.07 -11.01 34.67
N ASN A 21 -0.83 -11.97 34.48
CA ASN A 21 -1.60 -12.10 33.24
C ASN A 21 -2.84 -11.20 33.17
N LYS A 22 -3.26 -10.58 34.28
CA LYS A 22 -4.43 -9.69 34.30
C LYS A 22 -4.09 -8.24 33.87
N ILE A 23 -2.85 -7.81 34.08
CA ILE A 23 -2.38 -6.45 33.75
C ILE A 23 -2.17 -6.28 32.23
N ASN A 24 -1.95 -7.38 31.50
CA ASN A 24 -1.73 -7.36 30.04
C ASN A 24 -3.03 -7.26 29.21
N SER A 25 -4.19 -7.08 29.84
CA SER A 25 -5.50 -7.03 29.16
C SER A 25 -6.10 -5.62 29.05
N GLY A 26 -5.29 -4.56 29.22
CA GLY A 26 -5.78 -3.16 29.31
C GLY A 26 -5.20 -2.16 28.31
N PHE A 27 -4.29 -2.55 27.42
CA PHE A 27 -3.78 -1.70 26.35
C PHE A 27 -3.63 -2.55 25.09
N VAL A 28 -4.71 -2.65 24.31
CA VAL A 28 -4.59 -3.02 22.90
C VAL A 28 -4.17 -1.72 22.22
N PRO A 29 -2.92 -1.56 21.77
CA PRO A 29 -2.64 -0.47 20.86
C PRO A 29 -3.55 -0.76 19.67
N SER A 30 -4.45 0.16 19.36
CA SER A 30 -5.15 0.17 18.08
C SER A 30 -4.08 0.39 17.01
N HIS A 31 -3.31 -0.65 16.71
CA HIS A 31 -2.64 -0.80 15.44
C HIS A 31 -3.79 -0.93 14.44
N LYS A 32 -4.31 0.23 14.00
CA LYS A 32 -4.89 0.28 12.67
C LYS A 32 -3.73 -0.15 11.80
N GLU A 33 -3.67 -1.44 11.45
CA GLU A 33 -2.90 -1.86 10.30
C GLU A 33 -3.46 -1.01 9.16
N GLU A 34 -2.79 0.10 8.87
CA GLU A 34 -3.08 0.87 7.68
C GLU A 34 -2.85 -0.10 6.53
N THR A 35 -3.93 -0.70 6.04
CA THR A 35 -3.92 -1.57 4.88
C THR A 35 -3.39 -0.70 3.75
N LYS A 36 -2.09 -0.79 3.49
CA LYS A 36 -1.43 -0.02 2.44
C LYS A 36 -2.26 -0.23 1.18
N PRO A 37 -2.73 0.84 0.52
CA PRO A 37 -3.57 0.68 -0.65
C PRO A 37 -2.83 -0.19 -1.66
N GLU A 38 -3.47 -1.29 -2.07
CA GLU A 38 -2.86 -2.25 -2.98
C GLU A 38 -2.47 -1.52 -4.28
N ASN A 39 -1.17 -1.46 -4.57
CA ASN A 39 -0.65 -0.75 -5.72
C ASN A 39 -0.71 -1.66 -6.96
N TRP A 40 -1.75 -1.46 -7.78
CA TRP A 40 -1.98 -2.22 -9.01
C TRP A 40 -0.97 -1.87 -10.11
N GLY A 41 -0.23 -0.77 -9.97
CA GLY A 41 0.79 -0.31 -10.91
C GLY A 41 2.16 -0.97 -10.72
N LEU A 42 2.29 -1.96 -9.82
CA LEU A 42 3.56 -2.64 -9.60
C LEU A 42 3.99 -3.41 -10.87
N PHE A 43 5.16 -3.06 -11.39
CA PHE A 43 5.68 -3.63 -12.63
C PHE A 43 6.78 -4.67 -12.38
N ASP A 44 7.07 -5.45 -13.42
CA ASP A 44 8.19 -6.38 -13.46
C ASP A 44 9.26 -5.83 -14.41
N LYS A 45 10.48 -5.66 -13.89
CA LYS A 45 11.64 -5.15 -14.64
C LYS A 45 12.13 -6.12 -15.72
N ASN A 46 11.81 -7.41 -15.63
CA ASN A 46 12.20 -8.40 -16.64
C ASN A 46 11.23 -8.42 -17.82
N ASN A 47 9.98 -7.97 -17.62
CA ASN A 47 8.97 -7.93 -18.65
C ASN A 47 9.13 -6.68 -19.56
N GLN A 48 9.36 -6.91 -20.84
CA GLN A 48 9.57 -5.84 -21.82
C GLN A 48 8.32 -4.98 -22.05
N GLN A 49 7.12 -5.55 -21.95
CA GLN A 49 5.86 -4.81 -22.08
C GLN A 49 5.67 -3.85 -20.91
N HIS A 50 6.03 -4.26 -19.69
CA HIS A 50 6.00 -3.41 -18.50
C HIS A 50 6.96 -2.22 -18.62
N LYS A 51 8.17 -2.42 -19.17
CA LYS A 51 9.08 -1.31 -19.47
C LYS A 51 8.48 -0.34 -20.50
N THR A 52 7.76 -0.87 -21.48
CA THR A 52 7.08 -0.06 -22.50
C THR A 52 6.02 0.84 -21.87
N ILE A 53 5.24 0.31 -20.93
CA ILE A 53 4.28 1.09 -20.13
C ILE A 53 4.97 2.24 -19.39
N LEU A 54 6.09 1.97 -18.71
CA LEU A 54 6.84 3.02 -18.02
C LEU A 54 7.35 4.12 -18.97
N SER A 55 7.81 3.74 -20.16
CA SER A 55 8.23 4.70 -21.19
C SER A 55 7.06 5.59 -21.62
N LEU A 56 5.89 4.99 -21.89
CA LEU A 56 4.68 5.71 -22.27
C LEU A 56 4.18 6.65 -21.17
N MET A 57 4.25 6.22 -19.90
CA MET A 57 3.92 7.08 -18.77
C MET A 57 4.81 8.33 -18.72
N ARG A 58 6.12 8.19 -18.98
CA ARG A 58 7.02 9.36 -19.04
C ARG A 58 6.67 10.29 -20.20
N GLN A 59 6.33 9.74 -21.37
CA GLN A 59 5.88 10.54 -22.54
C GLN A 59 4.56 11.28 -22.25
N ALA A 60 3.66 10.67 -21.49
CA ALA A 60 2.42 11.30 -21.02
C ALA A 60 2.62 12.31 -19.87
N GLN A 61 3.85 12.44 -19.34
CA GLN A 61 4.18 13.15 -18.09
C GLN A 61 3.35 12.67 -16.90
N TRP A 62 3.12 11.35 -16.84
CA TRP A 62 2.60 10.67 -15.65
C TRP A 62 3.77 10.30 -14.74
N THR A 63 4.39 11.34 -14.22
CA THR A 63 5.64 11.30 -13.50
C THR A 63 5.52 12.05 -12.17
N ARG A 64 6.43 11.74 -11.25
CA ARG A 64 6.54 12.32 -9.92
C ARG A 64 8.00 12.64 -9.64
N ALA A 65 8.23 13.72 -8.90
CA ALA A 65 9.56 14.02 -8.37
C ALA A 65 10.06 12.89 -7.46
N HIS A 66 11.31 12.50 -7.63
CA HIS A 66 11.98 11.50 -6.81
C HIS A 66 13.31 12.05 -6.31
N GLU A 67 13.56 11.94 -5.01
CA GLU A 67 14.74 12.52 -4.35
C GLU A 67 16.06 12.15 -5.03
N ARG A 68 16.18 10.90 -5.50
CA ARG A 68 17.42 10.39 -6.12
C ARG A 68 17.50 10.47 -7.63
N HIS A 69 16.35 10.50 -8.31
CA HIS A 69 16.28 10.26 -9.76
C HIS A 69 15.66 11.44 -10.53
N ALA A 70 15.52 12.58 -9.85
CA ALA A 70 14.77 13.77 -10.28
C ALA A 70 13.29 13.48 -10.57
N GLU A 71 13.00 12.63 -11.56
CA GLU A 71 11.66 12.35 -12.04
C GLU A 71 11.48 10.86 -12.42
N VAL A 72 10.51 10.22 -11.78
CA VAL A 72 10.14 8.80 -11.99
C VAL A 72 8.69 8.68 -12.41
N ALA A 73 8.32 7.57 -13.06
CA ALA A 73 6.92 7.30 -13.41
C ALA A 73 6.05 7.17 -12.14
N ASP A 74 4.89 7.83 -12.11
CA ASP A 74 3.99 7.79 -10.95
C ASP A 74 3.15 6.50 -10.97
N LEU A 75 3.63 5.49 -10.25
CA LEU A 75 2.95 4.20 -10.14
C LEU A 75 1.60 4.27 -9.41
N ASN A 76 1.40 5.26 -8.54
CA ASN A 76 0.11 5.42 -7.85
C ASN A 76 -0.94 5.91 -8.85
N ARG A 77 -0.57 6.88 -9.70
CA ARG A 77 -1.44 7.34 -10.78
C ARG A 77 -1.77 6.22 -11.77
N LEU A 78 -0.80 5.36 -12.09
CA LEU A 78 -1.07 4.15 -12.88
C LEU A 78 -2.05 3.22 -12.17
N SER A 79 -1.87 2.98 -10.87
CA SER A 79 -2.78 2.15 -10.09
C SER A 79 -4.20 2.69 -10.08
N GLU A 80 -4.39 4.00 -9.96
CA GLU A 80 -5.70 4.65 -10.03
C GLU A 80 -6.33 4.50 -11.40
N PHE A 81 -5.53 4.69 -12.47
CA PHE A 81 -5.99 4.46 -13.83
C PHE A 81 -6.49 3.02 -14.02
N LEU A 82 -5.72 2.02 -13.59
CA LEU A 82 -6.07 0.61 -13.70
C LEU A 82 -7.34 0.23 -12.93
N LYS A 83 -7.61 0.91 -11.81
CA LYS A 83 -8.84 0.72 -11.01
C LYS A 83 -10.05 1.46 -11.60
N SER A 84 -9.82 2.50 -12.40
CA SER A 84 -10.88 3.34 -12.98
C SER A 84 -11.62 2.65 -14.13
N ASP A 85 -12.80 3.17 -14.47
CA ASP A 85 -13.59 2.74 -15.64
C ASP A 85 -12.92 3.06 -16.98
N LYS A 86 -11.88 3.91 -16.98
CA LYS A 86 -11.12 4.26 -18.18
C LYS A 86 -10.11 3.20 -18.58
N SER A 87 -9.78 2.26 -17.67
CA SER A 87 -8.86 1.17 -17.99
C SER A 87 -9.58 0.08 -18.78
N PRO A 88 -9.03 -0.38 -19.92
CA PRO A 88 -9.59 -1.50 -20.67
C PRO A 88 -9.49 -2.84 -19.91
N VAL A 89 -8.62 -2.93 -18.89
CA VAL A 89 -8.47 -4.12 -18.04
C VAL A 89 -8.37 -3.69 -16.58
N LYS A 90 -9.31 -4.14 -15.75
CA LYS A 90 -9.37 -3.87 -14.31
C LYS A 90 -8.70 -4.97 -13.50
N LYS A 91 -7.38 -5.03 -13.57
CA LYS A 91 -6.55 -5.98 -12.81
C LYS A 91 -5.23 -5.34 -12.38
N PRO A 92 -4.53 -5.90 -11.38
CA PRO A 92 -3.15 -5.55 -11.09
C PRO A 92 -2.23 -5.88 -12.28
N LEU A 93 -1.28 -5.02 -12.59
CA LEU A 93 -0.40 -5.15 -13.76
C LEU A 93 0.38 -6.49 -13.74
N LYS A 94 0.80 -6.95 -12.56
CA LYS A 94 1.51 -8.23 -12.38
C LYS A 94 0.68 -9.47 -12.67
N GLU A 95 -0.64 -9.38 -12.54
CA GLU A 95 -1.56 -10.50 -12.75
C GLU A 95 -2.12 -10.53 -14.18
N MET A 96 -1.81 -9.51 -14.98
CA MET A 96 -2.26 -9.45 -16.36
C MET A 96 -1.47 -10.39 -17.27
N THR A 97 -2.19 -11.02 -18.18
CA THR A 97 -1.57 -11.75 -19.31
C THR A 97 -0.96 -10.78 -20.31
N SER A 98 0.00 -11.22 -21.13
CA SER A 98 0.65 -10.36 -22.13
C SER A 98 -0.32 -9.73 -23.13
N ARG A 99 -1.46 -10.39 -23.41
CA ARG A 99 -2.53 -9.85 -24.27
C ARG A 99 -3.28 -8.72 -23.59
N GLU A 100 -3.59 -8.85 -22.30
CA GLU A 100 -4.21 -7.79 -21.50
C GLU A 100 -3.28 -6.58 -21.35
N VAL A 101 -2.00 -6.82 -21.07
CA VAL A 101 -0.98 -5.76 -21.01
C VAL A 101 -0.89 -5.01 -22.34
N SER A 102 -1.00 -5.71 -23.48
CA SER A 102 -1.00 -5.07 -24.80
C SER A 102 -2.17 -4.10 -24.99
N LYS A 103 -3.36 -4.41 -24.45
CA LYS A 103 -4.51 -3.49 -24.48
C LYS A 103 -4.25 -2.22 -23.67
N ILE A 104 -3.60 -2.35 -22.52
CA ILE A 104 -3.20 -1.22 -21.68
C ILE A 104 -2.18 -0.34 -22.41
N ILE A 105 -1.23 -0.95 -23.12
CA ILE A 105 -0.25 -0.20 -23.94
C ILE A 105 -0.96 0.64 -25.01
N VAL A 106 -1.92 0.06 -25.74
CA VAL A 106 -2.69 0.80 -26.76
C VAL A 106 -3.43 1.98 -26.14
N ALA A 107 -4.11 1.78 -25.00
CA ALA A 107 -4.81 2.86 -24.30
C ALA A 107 -3.85 3.98 -23.85
N LEU A 108 -2.65 3.64 -23.36
CA LEU A 108 -1.64 4.63 -22.99
C LEU A 108 -1.07 5.38 -24.21
N ILE A 109 -0.90 4.71 -25.35
CA ILE A 109 -0.49 5.36 -26.60
C ILE A 109 -1.54 6.41 -27.00
N GLU A 110 -2.83 6.08 -26.94
CA GLU A 110 -3.90 7.04 -27.24
C GLU A 110 -3.86 8.26 -26.31
N ILE A 111 -3.62 8.07 -25.01
CA ILE A 111 -3.46 9.16 -24.04
C ILE A 111 -2.28 10.06 -24.42
N VAL A 112 -1.15 9.47 -24.84
CA VAL A 112 0.02 10.22 -25.30
C VAL A 112 -0.31 11.01 -26.58
N ILE A 113 -0.96 10.40 -27.56
CA ILE A 113 -1.33 11.08 -28.82
C ILE A 113 -2.25 12.27 -28.54
N HIS A 114 -3.30 12.09 -27.74
CA HIS A 114 -4.24 13.17 -27.41
C HIS A 114 -3.61 14.33 -26.66
N ARG A 115 -2.45 14.12 -26.02
CA ARG A 115 -1.73 15.18 -25.31
C ARG A 115 -0.91 16.06 -26.26
N PHE A 116 -0.41 15.51 -27.36
CA PHE A 116 0.44 16.22 -28.34
C PHE A 116 -0.31 16.66 -29.59
N LYS A 117 -1.61 16.37 -29.67
CA LYS A 117 -2.51 16.77 -30.75
C LYS A 117 -3.23 18.06 -30.39
#